data_AF-A0A969MXW5-F1
#
_entry.id   AF-A0A969MXW5-F1
#
_cell.length_a   1.000
_cell.length_b   1.000
_cell.length_c   1.000
_cell.angle_alpha   90.00
_cell.angle_beta   90.00
_cell.angle_gamma   90.00
#
_symmetry.space_group_name_H-M   'P 1'
#
loop_
_entity.id
_entity.type
_entity.pdbx_description
1 polymer ?
#
loop_
_entity_poly.entity_id
_entity_poly.type
_entity_poly.pdbx_seq_one_letter_code
_entity_poly.pdbx_strand_id
1 'polypeptide(L)'
;CHWIVLETELQQLHQNVKLYDSTTYLKPLTLGDTWLAVGWSTDLSPEVQHQYGLKVVVPRSGTRLWTDLWVRPKSALPASEAKLAAAWIDFCWQPEVAAQLGGLTGASSPIALQMNPQDLPVGLSRDPVLMPDPQIIDQSEFLYPCLNQLWISINLSGSGFVVRLEIKHGLNSHKNSLQPTSG
;
A
#
# COMPACT_ATOMS: atom_id res chain seq x y z
N CYS A 1 -5.58 -20.79 12.42
CA CYS A 1 -5.90 -19.67 11.52
C CYS A 1 -6.74 -18.65 12.27
N HIS A 2 -6.23 -17.44 12.46
CA HIS A 2 -6.91 -16.39 13.24
C HIS A 2 -8.28 -15.98 12.64
N TRP A 3 -8.47 -16.21 11.34
CA TRP A 3 -9.69 -15.85 10.59
C TRP A 3 -10.99 -16.54 11.04
N ILE A 4 -10.91 -17.69 11.70
CA ILE A 4 -12.09 -18.39 12.22
C ILE A 4 -12.74 -17.61 13.38
N VAL A 5 -12.02 -16.68 14.00
CA VAL A 5 -12.47 -15.97 15.20
C VAL A 5 -13.24 -14.67 14.88
N LEU A 6 -13.23 -14.20 13.63
CA LEU A 6 -13.77 -12.87 13.24
C LEU A 6 -14.97 -12.92 12.26
N GLU A 7 -15.63 -14.06 12.13
CA GLU A 7 -16.70 -14.23 11.15
C GLU A 7 -17.85 -13.23 11.36
N THR A 8 -18.25 -12.99 12.61
CA THR A 8 -19.33 -12.05 12.96
C THR A 8 -18.96 -10.61 12.60
N GLU A 9 -17.75 -10.18 12.93
CA GLU A 9 -17.25 -8.83 12.63
C GLU A 9 -17.13 -8.60 11.12
N LEU A 10 -16.67 -9.62 10.38
CA LEU A 10 -16.59 -9.55 8.92
C LEU A 10 -17.98 -9.50 8.27
N GLN A 11 -18.96 -10.24 8.80
CA GLN A 11 -20.35 -10.16 8.33
C GLN A 11 -20.97 -8.77 8.59
N GLN A 12 -20.68 -8.15 9.73
CA GLN A 12 -21.11 -6.78 10.04
C GLN A 12 -20.43 -5.77 9.10
N LEU A 13 -19.13 -5.91 8.85
CA LEU A 13 -18.40 -5.05 7.93
C LEU A 13 -18.94 -5.17 6.50
N HIS A 14 -19.24 -6.39 6.05
CA HIS A 14 -19.74 -6.69 4.71
C HIS A 14 -21.01 -5.90 4.34
N GLN A 15 -21.90 -5.64 5.31
CA GLN A 15 -23.12 -4.84 5.07
C GLN A 15 -22.82 -3.41 4.59
N ASN A 16 -21.61 -2.91 4.83
CA ASN A 16 -21.16 -1.58 4.43
C ASN A 16 -20.23 -1.60 3.20
N VAL A 17 -19.97 -2.78 2.60
CA VAL A 17 -19.06 -2.91 1.46
C VAL A 17 -19.82 -2.74 0.16
N LYS A 18 -19.37 -1.77 -0.67
CA LYS A 18 -19.92 -1.56 -2.02
C LYS A 18 -19.39 -2.58 -3.03
N LEU A 19 -18.11 -2.94 -2.95
CA LEU A 19 -17.49 -3.93 -3.83
C LEU A 19 -16.18 -4.48 -3.25
N TYR A 20 -15.76 -5.64 -3.78
CA TYR A 20 -14.45 -6.23 -3.56
C TYR A 20 -13.71 -6.27 -4.91
N ASP A 21 -12.57 -5.59 -4.99
CA ASP A 21 -11.74 -5.53 -6.19
C ASP A 21 -10.30 -5.19 -5.76
N SER A 22 -9.30 -5.79 -6.42
CA SER A 22 -7.88 -5.62 -6.11
C SER A 22 -7.11 -4.72 -7.10
N THR A 23 -7.77 -4.25 -8.16
CA THR A 23 -7.15 -3.63 -9.34
C THR A 23 -7.80 -2.30 -9.71
N THR A 24 -9.12 -2.19 -9.59
CA THR A 24 -9.92 -1.04 -10.03
C THR A 24 -10.69 -0.35 -8.90
N TYR A 25 -10.44 -0.73 -7.65
CA TYR A 25 -11.09 -0.19 -6.46
C TYR A 25 -10.89 1.32 -6.27
N LEU A 26 -9.89 1.94 -6.91
CA LEU A 26 -9.71 3.40 -6.88
C LEU A 26 -10.73 4.17 -7.73
N LYS A 27 -11.32 3.57 -8.77
CA LYS A 27 -12.32 4.23 -9.63
C LYS A 27 -13.54 4.72 -8.85
N PRO A 28 -14.23 3.90 -8.03
CA PRO A 28 -15.35 4.40 -7.23
C PRO A 28 -14.91 5.43 -6.18
N LEU A 29 -13.64 5.42 -5.76
CA LEU A 29 -13.12 6.42 -4.83
C LEU A 29 -12.94 7.78 -5.51
N THR A 30 -12.36 7.80 -6.72
CA THR A 30 -12.14 9.04 -7.49
C THR A 30 -13.42 9.63 -8.07
N LEU A 31 -14.44 8.81 -8.31
CA LEU A 31 -15.77 9.25 -8.75
C LEU A 31 -16.69 9.71 -7.58
N GLY A 32 -16.27 9.54 -6.33
CA GLY A 32 -17.09 9.86 -5.15
C GLY A 32 -18.19 8.84 -4.85
N ASP A 33 -18.15 7.68 -5.51
CA ASP A 33 -19.06 6.55 -5.33
C ASP A 33 -18.84 5.81 -4.01
N THR A 34 -17.65 5.94 -3.42
CA THR A 34 -17.26 5.40 -2.11
C THR A 34 -16.49 6.44 -1.33
N TRP A 35 -16.57 6.36 0.00
CA TRP A 35 -15.91 7.29 0.91
C TRP A 35 -14.52 6.80 1.34
N LEU A 36 -14.33 5.48 1.32
CA LEU A 36 -13.14 4.79 1.77
C LEU A 36 -12.91 3.59 0.86
N ALA A 37 -11.65 3.34 0.55
CA ALA A 37 -11.21 2.08 0.00
C ALA A 37 -10.05 1.55 0.82
N VAL A 38 -9.94 0.23 0.87
CA VAL A 38 -8.80 -0.45 1.47
C VAL A 38 -7.94 -0.99 0.34
N GLY A 39 -6.68 -0.55 0.29
CA GLY A 39 -5.85 -0.72 -0.88
C GLY A 39 -4.36 -0.86 -0.57
N TRP A 40 -3.56 -0.97 -1.63
CA TRP A 40 -2.11 -1.08 -1.56
C TRP A 40 -1.47 0.28 -1.35
N SER A 41 -0.33 0.29 -0.64
CA SER A 41 0.48 1.49 -0.42
C SER A 41 1.03 2.09 -1.72
N THR A 42 1.19 1.27 -2.77
CA THR A 42 1.74 1.64 -4.08
C THR A 42 0.73 2.27 -5.03
N ASP A 43 -0.57 2.14 -4.77
CA ASP A 43 -1.60 2.42 -5.78
C ASP A 43 -1.98 3.91 -5.85
N LEU A 44 -1.65 4.69 -4.83
CA LEU A 44 -1.99 6.12 -4.74
C LEU A 44 -0.76 7.01 -4.75
N SER A 45 -0.35 7.43 -5.95
CA SER A 45 0.73 8.42 -6.09
C SER A 45 0.35 9.78 -5.48
N PRO A 46 1.33 10.61 -5.08
CA PRO A 46 1.08 11.95 -4.55
C PRO A 46 0.27 12.84 -5.51
N GLU A 47 0.45 12.68 -6.83
CA GLU A 47 -0.28 13.42 -7.86
C GLU A 47 -1.76 13.05 -7.87
N VAL A 48 -2.07 11.75 -7.80
CA VAL A 48 -3.45 11.24 -7.73
C VAL A 48 -4.10 11.70 -6.43
N GLN A 49 -3.38 11.64 -5.31
CA GLN A 49 -3.85 12.13 -4.02
C GLN A 49 -4.21 13.62 -4.10
N HIS A 50 -3.35 14.45 -4.69
CA HIS A 50 -3.61 15.87 -4.85
C HIS A 50 -4.78 16.15 -5.81
N GLN A 51 -4.82 15.49 -6.97
CA GLN A 51 -5.84 15.70 -8.00
C GLN A 51 -7.26 15.39 -7.49
N TYR A 52 -7.41 14.31 -6.72
CA TYR A 52 -8.71 13.84 -6.24
C TYR A 52 -8.97 14.17 -4.76
N GLY A 53 -8.07 14.90 -4.09
CA GLY A 53 -8.21 15.24 -2.67
C GLY A 53 -8.19 14.02 -1.74
N LEU A 54 -7.48 12.96 -2.11
CA LEU A 54 -7.36 11.70 -1.36
C LEU A 54 -6.14 11.72 -0.42
N LYS A 55 -6.16 10.86 0.61
CA LYS A 55 -5.09 10.78 1.62
C LYS A 55 -4.91 9.39 2.22
N VAL A 56 -3.78 8.76 1.97
CA VAL A 56 -3.43 7.48 2.59
C VAL A 56 -3.21 7.65 4.11
N VAL A 57 -3.79 6.79 4.95
CA VAL A 57 -3.53 6.73 6.41
C VAL A 57 -3.22 5.29 6.83
N VAL A 58 -2.11 5.10 7.54
CA VAL A 58 -1.81 3.80 8.17
C VAL A 58 -2.44 3.78 9.57
N PRO A 59 -3.25 2.76 9.95
CA PRO A 59 -3.84 2.71 11.28
C PRO A 59 -2.78 2.62 12.39
N ARG A 60 -3.06 3.26 13.53
CA ARG A 60 -2.17 3.20 14.71
C ARG A 60 -2.03 1.80 15.31
N SER A 61 -3.02 0.95 15.09
CA SER A 61 -2.99 -0.47 15.47
C SER A 61 -2.09 -1.32 14.58
N GLY A 62 -1.36 -0.69 13.65
CA GLY A 62 -0.63 -1.38 12.60
C GLY A 62 -1.49 -1.67 11.38
N THR A 63 -0.83 -2.21 10.36
CA THR A 63 -1.40 -2.65 9.09
C THR A 63 -0.84 -4.02 8.73
N ARG A 64 -1.23 -4.54 7.57
CA ARG A 64 -0.62 -5.72 7.00
C ARG A 64 0.65 -5.33 6.24
N LEU A 65 1.74 -5.99 6.59
CA LEU A 65 2.98 -5.96 5.84
C LEU A 65 2.89 -6.94 4.68
N TRP A 66 3.45 -6.55 3.54
CA TRP A 66 3.55 -7.36 2.34
C TRP A 66 4.94 -7.18 1.72
N THR A 67 5.37 -8.17 0.96
CA THR A 67 6.65 -8.13 0.25
C THR A 67 6.53 -8.91 -1.05
N ASP A 68 7.02 -8.33 -2.12
CA ASP A 68 7.24 -9.03 -3.38
C ASP A 68 8.66 -9.58 -3.40
N LEU A 69 8.78 -10.86 -3.78
CA LEU A 69 10.04 -11.59 -3.75
C LEU A 69 10.39 -12.08 -5.14
N TRP A 70 11.64 -11.85 -5.56
CA TRP A 70 12.21 -12.58 -6.67
C TRP A 70 12.53 -14.00 -6.24
N VAL A 71 11.97 -14.97 -6.96
CA VAL A 71 12.21 -16.40 -6.72
C VAL A 71 12.71 -17.05 -7.99
N ARG A 72 13.58 -18.06 -7.83
CA ARG A 72 13.95 -18.96 -8.93
C ARG A 72 13.14 -20.26 -8.80
N PRO A 73 12.16 -20.51 -9.68
CA PRO A 73 11.45 -21.78 -9.70
C PRO A 73 12.42 -22.97 -9.86
N LYS A 74 12.11 -24.12 -9.25
CA LYS A 74 12.97 -25.31 -9.33
C LYS A 74 13.15 -25.80 -10.78
N SER A 75 12.14 -25.58 -11.63
CA SER A 75 12.14 -25.91 -13.05
C SER A 75 12.68 -24.79 -13.95
N ALA A 76 13.21 -23.71 -13.37
CA ALA A 76 13.70 -22.57 -14.14
C ALA A 76 14.99 -22.89 -14.92
N LEU A 77 15.22 -22.01 -15.89
CA LEU A 77 16.19 -21.97 -17.01
C LEU A 77 17.59 -22.58 -16.76
N PRO A 78 18.36 -22.86 -17.84
CA PRO A 78 19.71 -23.41 -17.77
C PRO A 78 20.64 -22.61 -16.84
N ALA A 79 21.66 -23.28 -16.29
CA ALA A 79 22.59 -22.69 -15.30
C ALA A 79 23.28 -21.38 -15.74
N SER A 80 23.38 -21.12 -17.05
CA SER A 80 23.89 -19.86 -17.60
C SER A 80 23.02 -18.66 -17.27
N GLU A 81 21.69 -18.80 -17.31
CA GLU A 81 20.74 -17.73 -17.03
C GLU A 81 20.59 -17.47 -15.53
N ALA A 82 20.83 -18.51 -14.72
CA ALA A 82 20.85 -18.37 -13.26
C ALA A 82 21.96 -17.42 -12.77
N LYS A 83 23.12 -17.39 -13.44
CA LYS A 83 24.21 -16.46 -13.08
C LYS A 83 23.84 -15.01 -13.39
N LEU A 84 23.20 -14.77 -14.53
CA LEU A 84 22.74 -13.43 -14.90
C LEU A 84 21.64 -12.94 -13.95
N ALA A 85 20.69 -13.80 -13.61
CA ALA A 85 19.65 -13.49 -12.63
C ALA A 85 20.24 -13.15 -11.25
N ALA A 86 21.23 -13.91 -10.78
CA ALA A 86 21.93 -13.60 -9.53
C ALA A 86 22.64 -12.23 -9.60
N ALA A 87 23.40 -11.97 -10.66
CA ALA A 87 24.07 -10.68 -10.84
C ALA A 87 23.09 -9.49 -10.92
N TRP A 88 21.92 -9.70 -11.52
CA TRP A 88 20.85 -8.70 -11.54
C TRP A 88 20.30 -8.42 -10.14
N ILE A 89 20.03 -9.46 -9.35
CA ILE A 89 19.57 -9.32 -7.96
C ILE A 89 20.62 -8.58 -7.13
N ASP A 90 21.90 -8.96 -7.25
CA ASP A 90 23.01 -8.32 -6.54
C ASP A 90 23.15 -6.83 -6.90
N PHE A 91 22.92 -6.47 -8.16
CA PHE A 91 22.88 -5.08 -8.62
C PHE A 91 21.70 -4.31 -7.99
N CYS A 92 20.50 -4.88 -8.01
CA CYS A 92 19.32 -4.25 -7.39
C CYS A 92 19.43 -4.11 -5.87
N TRP A 93 20.27 -4.93 -5.23
CA TRP A 93 20.56 -4.87 -3.79
C TRP A 93 21.65 -3.87 -3.41
N GLN A 94 22.28 -3.15 -4.35
CA GLN A 94 23.16 -2.04 -3.97
C GLN A 94 22.34 -0.90 -3.35
N PRO A 95 22.76 -0.27 -2.23
CA PRO A 95 21.97 0.73 -1.52
C PRO A 95 21.45 1.87 -2.40
N GLU A 96 22.30 2.41 -3.27
CA GLU A 96 21.96 3.50 -4.18
C GLU A 96 20.91 3.08 -5.21
N VAL A 97 21.01 1.84 -5.71
CA VAL A 97 20.06 1.29 -6.68
C VAL A 97 18.73 0.99 -6.00
N ALA A 98 18.76 0.38 -4.82
CA ALA A 98 17.56 0.10 -4.02
C ALA A 98 16.79 1.39 -3.68
N ALA A 99 17.49 2.46 -3.32
CA ALA A 99 16.87 3.75 -3.03
C ALA A 99 16.24 4.39 -4.29
N GLN A 100 16.92 4.33 -5.43
CA GLN A 100 16.39 4.80 -6.71
C GLN A 100 15.15 4.00 -7.16
N LEU A 101 15.21 2.67 -7.06
CA LEU A 101 14.08 1.80 -7.37
C LEU A 101 12.88 2.13 -6.47
N GLY A 102 13.10 2.40 -5.18
CA GLY A 102 12.00 2.78 -4.29
C GLY A 102 11.36 4.11 -4.66
N GLY A 103 12.16 5.10 -5.07
CA GLY A 103 11.62 6.36 -5.60
C GLY A 103 10.85 6.22 -6.91
N LEU A 104 11.21 5.27 -7.78
CA LEU A 104 10.54 5.01 -9.05
C LEU A 104 9.25 4.19 -8.91
N THR A 105 9.26 3.21 -8.02
CA THR A 105 8.16 2.25 -7.87
C THR A 105 7.15 2.65 -6.81
N GLY A 106 7.52 3.55 -5.88
CA GLY A 106 6.72 3.82 -4.69
C GLY A 106 6.65 2.62 -3.75
N ALA A 107 7.68 1.76 -3.74
CA ALA A 107 7.80 0.62 -2.83
C ALA A 107 9.14 0.67 -2.09
N SER A 108 9.16 0.28 -0.82
CA SER A 108 10.38 0.36 -0.01
C SER A 108 11.16 -0.94 -0.01
N SER A 109 12.44 -0.86 -0.38
CA SER A 109 13.38 -1.97 -0.20
C SER A 109 13.77 -2.12 1.28
N PRO A 110 13.94 -3.34 1.80
CA PRO A 110 14.46 -3.57 3.16
C PRO A 110 15.82 -2.92 3.42
N ILE A 111 16.62 -2.70 2.38
CA ILE A 111 17.91 -2.00 2.47
C ILE A 111 17.67 -0.51 2.67
N ALA A 112 16.77 0.08 1.89
CA ALA A 112 16.44 1.50 1.98
C ALA A 112 15.88 1.87 3.37
N LEU A 113 15.12 0.97 4.00
CA LEU A 113 14.61 1.14 5.37
C LEU A 113 15.71 1.24 6.44
N GLN A 114 16.92 0.75 6.15
CA GLN A 114 18.08 0.80 7.06
C GLN A 114 19.04 1.95 6.74
N MET A 115 18.81 2.67 5.64
CA MET A 115 19.65 3.79 5.24
C MET A 115 19.32 5.04 6.07
N ASN A 116 20.27 5.98 6.11
CA ASN A 116 20.01 7.29 6.66
C ASN A 116 18.98 8.01 5.75
N PRO A 117 17.89 8.57 6.30
CA PRO A 117 16.90 9.30 5.52
C PRO A 117 17.46 10.43 4.64
N GLN A 118 18.63 10.98 4.98
CA GLN A 118 19.30 12.01 4.17
C GLN A 118 19.92 11.48 2.88
N ASP A 119 20.19 10.17 2.80
CA ASP A 119 20.79 9.51 1.64
C ASP A 119 19.72 8.96 0.67
N LEU A 120 18.45 9.08 1.04
CA LEU A 120 17.32 8.62 0.23
C LEU A 120 16.74 9.73 -0.65
N PRO A 121 16.15 9.40 -1.81
CA PRO A 121 15.39 10.36 -2.61
C PRO A 121 14.33 11.07 -1.76
N VAL A 122 14.18 12.38 -1.97
CA VAL A 122 13.30 13.23 -1.15
C VAL A 122 11.85 12.71 -1.11
N GLY A 123 11.35 12.19 -2.25
CA GLY A 123 10.00 11.62 -2.34
C GLY A 123 9.83 10.35 -1.50
N LEU A 124 10.88 9.53 -1.37
CA LEU A 124 10.86 8.31 -0.57
C LEU A 124 11.04 8.63 0.93
N SER A 125 12.06 9.42 1.26
CA SER A 125 12.44 9.78 2.64
C SER A 125 11.32 10.46 3.43
N ARG A 126 10.46 11.22 2.74
CA ARG A 126 9.39 12.02 3.37
C ARG A 126 8.01 11.37 3.30
N ASP A 127 7.89 10.21 2.66
CA ASP A 127 6.62 9.52 2.56
C ASP A 127 6.42 8.58 3.76
N PRO A 128 5.53 8.90 4.72
CA PRO A 128 5.31 8.08 5.91
C PRO A 128 4.61 6.74 5.59
N VAL A 129 4.10 6.56 4.37
CA VAL A 129 3.55 5.28 3.91
C VAL A 129 4.66 4.35 3.47
N LEU A 130 5.69 4.90 2.80
CA LEU A 130 6.84 4.15 2.31
C LEU A 130 7.91 3.98 3.39
N MET A 131 8.10 4.99 4.23
CA MET A 131 9.03 4.99 5.36
C MET A 131 8.23 5.18 6.66
N PRO A 132 7.46 4.16 7.09
CA PRO A 132 6.62 4.27 8.29
C PRO A 132 7.45 4.35 9.57
N ASP A 133 6.84 4.92 10.60
CA ASP A 133 7.40 4.93 11.95
C ASP A 133 7.65 3.48 12.43
N PRO A 134 8.82 3.16 13.03
CA PRO A 134 9.10 1.85 13.59
C PRO A 134 7.98 1.29 14.49
N GLN A 135 7.29 2.15 15.26
CA GLN A 135 6.17 1.71 16.10
C GLN A 135 5.00 1.16 15.29
N ILE A 136 4.74 1.74 14.11
CA ILE A 136 3.70 1.24 13.20
C ILE A 136 4.12 -0.11 12.64
N ILE A 137 5.39 -0.29 12.28
CA ILE A 137 5.93 -1.57 11.81
C ILE A 137 5.78 -2.63 12.91
N ASP A 138 6.11 -2.32 14.16
CA ASP A 138 6.01 -3.23 15.29
C ASP A 138 4.57 -3.68 15.60
N GLN A 139 3.58 -2.83 15.30
CA GLN A 139 2.15 -3.18 15.42
C GLN A 139 1.59 -3.86 14.17
N SER A 140 2.35 -3.88 13.08
CA SER A 140 1.94 -4.45 11.81
C SER A 140 2.29 -5.93 11.71
N GLU A 141 1.60 -6.66 10.84
CA GLU A 141 1.78 -8.11 10.72
C GLU A 141 1.96 -8.58 9.27
N PHE A 142 2.82 -9.59 9.06
CA PHE A 142 2.83 -10.37 7.84
C PHE A 142 1.78 -11.49 7.91
N LEU A 143 1.25 -11.88 6.75
CA LEU A 143 0.53 -13.14 6.67
C LEU A 143 1.45 -14.33 6.58
N TYR A 144 1.22 -15.24 7.51
CA TYR A 144 1.78 -16.57 7.47
C TYR A 144 0.77 -17.54 6.85
N PRO A 145 1.23 -18.48 6.01
CA PRO A 145 0.39 -19.53 5.48
C PRO A 145 -0.30 -20.30 6.62
N CYS A 146 -1.59 -20.54 6.46
CA CYS A 146 -2.33 -21.42 7.34
C CYS A 146 -1.89 -22.88 7.11
N LEU A 147 -1.01 -23.40 7.97
CA LEU A 147 -0.43 -24.76 7.87
C LEU A 147 -1.43 -25.93 8.04
N ASN A 148 -2.73 -25.65 8.09
CA ASN A 148 -3.79 -26.63 8.30
C ASN A 148 -4.46 -27.11 7.00
N GLN A 149 -4.09 -26.56 5.85
CA GLN A 149 -4.52 -27.06 4.54
C GLN A 149 -3.29 -27.26 3.65
N LEU A 150 -3.15 -28.49 3.16
CA LEU A 150 -2.07 -28.97 2.32
C LEU A 150 -1.90 -28.07 1.08
N TRP A 151 -0.65 -27.70 0.79
CA TRP A 151 -0.23 -26.71 -0.20
C TRP A 151 -0.36 -27.17 -1.67
N ILE A 152 -0.46 -26.18 -2.57
CA ILE A 152 0.12 -25.98 -3.92
C ILE A 152 -0.90 -25.11 -4.68
N SER A 153 -0.66 -23.88 -5.10
CA SER A 153 0.48 -23.33 -5.87
C SER A 153 0.63 -21.82 -5.61
N ILE A 154 1.87 -21.34 -5.73
CA ILE A 154 2.19 -19.90 -5.76
C ILE A 154 1.53 -19.30 -6.99
N ASN A 155 0.51 -18.48 -6.77
CA ASN A 155 0.03 -17.50 -7.74
C ASN A 155 0.07 -16.16 -7.00
N LEU A 156 1.14 -15.38 -7.22
CA LEU A 156 1.20 -14.00 -6.76
C LEU A 156 0.28 -13.17 -7.65
N SER A 157 -1.03 -13.28 -7.42
CA SER A 157 -2.01 -12.31 -7.88
C SER A 157 -2.90 -11.94 -6.70
N GLY A 158 -2.41 -10.97 -5.92
CA GLY A 158 -3.17 -10.25 -4.90
C GLY A 158 -3.32 -10.98 -3.57
N SER A 159 -3.13 -10.26 -2.47
CA SER A 159 -3.98 -10.26 -1.26
C SER A 159 -3.27 -9.64 -0.06
N GLY A 160 -3.75 -8.48 0.43
CA GLY A 160 -3.35 -7.98 1.75
C GLY A 160 -3.67 -6.52 2.10
N PHE A 161 -4.74 -6.30 2.86
CA PHE A 161 -5.31 -5.00 3.28
C PHE A 161 -4.65 -4.36 4.54
N VAL A 162 -4.47 -3.02 4.63
CA VAL A 162 -5.30 -2.02 5.37
C VAL A 162 -4.64 -0.61 5.36
N VAL A 163 -5.29 0.36 4.75
CA VAL A 163 -5.01 1.79 4.90
C VAL A 163 -6.33 2.46 5.29
N ARG A 164 -6.38 3.11 6.46
CA ARG A 164 -7.46 4.04 6.81
C ARG A 164 -7.31 5.26 5.88
N LEU A 165 -8.37 5.95 5.49
CA LEU A 165 -8.26 7.30 4.92
C LEU A 165 -9.07 8.21 5.83
N GLU A 166 -8.47 9.29 6.32
CA GLU A 166 -9.16 10.30 7.14
C GLU A 166 -9.51 11.52 6.28
N ILE A 167 -10.81 11.76 6.13
CA ILE A 167 -11.37 12.87 5.36
C ILE A 167 -11.34 14.14 6.23
N LYS A 168 -10.70 15.21 5.73
CA LYS A 168 -10.99 16.57 6.23
C LYS A 168 -12.26 17.08 5.55
N HIS A 169 -13.26 17.40 6.37
CA HIS A 169 -14.51 18.02 5.95
C HIS A 169 -14.23 19.34 5.20
N GLY A 170 -14.51 19.38 3.90
CA GLY A 170 -14.74 20.61 3.16
C GLY A 170 -16.21 20.99 3.26
N LEU A 171 -16.60 21.67 4.34
CA LEU A 171 -17.88 22.36 4.38
C LEU A 171 -17.83 23.49 3.35
N ASN A 172 -18.53 23.31 2.24
CA ASN A 172 -18.93 24.39 1.35
C ASN A 172 -19.76 25.40 2.14
N SER A 173 -19.18 26.56 2.47
CA SER A 173 -19.98 27.76 2.73
C SER A 173 -19.99 28.60 1.45
N HIS A 174 -21.04 28.41 0.64
CA HIS A 174 -21.45 29.37 -0.36
C HIS A 174 -21.62 30.74 0.31
N LYS A 175 -20.75 31.71 -0.01
CA LYS A 175 -21.06 33.13 0.20
C LYS A 175 -22.06 33.56 -0.87
N ASN A 176 -23.34 33.44 -0.55
CA ASN A 176 -24.40 34.16 -1.23
C ASN A 176 -24.76 35.36 -0.35
N SER A 177 -24.30 36.55 -0.71
CA SER A 177 -24.79 37.80 -0.16
C SER A 177 -25.21 38.71 -1.31
N LEU A 178 -26.44 38.47 -1.78
CA LEU A 178 -27.24 39.50 -2.43
C LEU A 178 -27.48 40.60 -1.39
N GLN A 179 -26.98 41.81 -1.66
CA GLN A 179 -27.43 43.02 -0.96
C GLN A 179 -28.75 43.50 -1.58
N PRO A 180 -29.74 43.88 -0.76
CA PRO A 180 -30.78 44.81 -1.17
C PRO A 180 -30.42 46.24 -0.76
N THR A 181 -30.84 47.13 -1.64
CA THR A 181 -30.78 48.60 -1.64
C THR A 181 -31.37 49.29 -0.40
N SER A 182 -30.85 50.49 -0.16
CA SER A 182 -31.51 51.77 0.22
C SER A 182 -31.20 52.34 1.61
N GLY A 183 -30.75 53.59 1.59
CA GLY A 183 -30.26 54.41 2.69
C GLY A 183 -29.31 55.47 2.15
#